data_AF-A0A846MHU5-F1
#
_entry.id   AF-A0A846MHU5-F1
#
_cell.length_a   1.000
_cell.length_b   1.000
_cell.length_c   1.000
_cell.angle_alpha   90.00
_cell.angle_beta   90.00
_cell.angle_gamma   90.00
#
_symmetry.space_group_name_H-M   'P 1'
#
loop_
_entity.id
_entity.type
_entity.pdbx_description
1 polymer ?
#
loop_
_entity_poly.entity_id
_entity_poly.type
_entity_poly.pdbx_seq_one_letter_code
_entity_poly.pdbx_strand_id
1 'polypeptide(L)'
;MQVMMTIWLAAWIIGYARVSWTVYAKALGVVSLFLVMSFPALLVSIDNSFHVSIDRSHIPTVMSLLSRSVAAWSCLFFLLVTTPFPEMLYVLKRMKVPSIIIELLFFTYRFVFVFEKVAEELYVAMKARNGGNHWRHGGMLVFQLFQKIWHSYEALRLALWARGVSDEIVYVHMETYNEKNKRYLWEAAIGISLLLWLG
;
A
#
# COMPACT_ATOMS: atom_id res chain seq x y z
N MET A 1 -23.95 3.72 7.88
CA MET A 1 -22.62 4.11 8.41
C MET A 1 -21.49 3.88 7.42
N GLN A 2 -21.20 2.63 6.99
CA GLN A 2 -20.03 2.35 6.14
C GLN A 2 -20.08 3.00 4.75
N VAL A 3 -21.26 3.06 4.11
CA VAL A 3 -21.45 3.78 2.83
C VAL A 3 -21.29 5.29 2.99
N MET A 4 -21.56 5.83 4.18
CA MET A 4 -21.37 7.25 4.43
C MET A 4 -19.89 7.58 4.64
N MET A 5 -19.12 6.67 5.26
CA MET A 5 -17.67 6.75 5.38
C MET A 5 -17.00 6.77 4.00
N THR A 6 -17.43 5.92 3.06
CA THR A 6 -16.85 5.88 1.71
C THR A 6 -17.12 7.17 0.93
N ILE A 7 -18.33 7.73 1.04
CA ILE A 7 -18.68 8.99 0.37
C ILE A 7 -17.91 10.16 0.99
N TRP A 8 -17.80 10.20 2.33
CA TRP A 8 -17.05 11.24 3.04
C TRP A 8 -15.56 11.21 2.69
N LEU A 9 -14.95 10.02 2.69
CA LEU A 9 -13.55 9.85 2.29
C LEU A 9 -13.33 10.14 0.81
N ALA A 10 -14.27 9.76 -0.07
CA ALA A 10 -14.22 10.15 -1.48
C ALA A 10 -14.17 11.68 -1.61
N ALA A 11 -15.08 12.40 -0.95
CA ALA A 11 -15.12 13.87 -0.98
C ALA A 11 -13.79 14.50 -0.50
N TRP A 12 -13.17 13.94 0.53
CA TRP A 12 -11.84 14.37 1.00
C TRP A 12 -10.72 14.06 0.01
N ILE A 13 -10.73 12.89 -0.62
CA ILE A 13 -9.74 12.50 -1.64
C ILE A 13 -9.80 13.43 -2.86
N ILE A 14 -11.01 13.79 -3.28
CA ILE A 14 -11.24 14.56 -4.52
C ILE A 14 -11.05 16.05 -4.28
N GLY A 15 -11.61 16.58 -3.18
CA GLY A 15 -11.56 17.99 -2.86
C GLY A 15 -10.20 18.42 -2.31
N TYR A 16 -9.67 17.67 -1.34
CA TYR A 16 -8.49 18.07 -0.57
C TYR A 16 -7.19 17.57 -1.18
N ALA A 17 -7.13 16.29 -1.54
CA ALA A 17 -5.92 15.69 -2.10
C ALA A 17 -5.75 15.97 -3.60
N ARG A 18 -6.72 16.68 -4.24
CA ARG A 18 -6.75 17.02 -5.68
C ARG A 18 -6.36 15.84 -6.59
N VAL A 19 -6.69 14.62 -6.17
CA VAL A 19 -6.47 13.43 -7.00
C VAL A 19 -7.43 13.50 -8.17
N SER A 20 -6.94 13.25 -9.37
CA SER A 20 -7.79 13.13 -10.54
C SER A 20 -8.83 12.04 -10.30
N TRP A 21 -10.12 12.41 -10.42
CA TRP A 21 -11.25 11.51 -10.16
C TRP A 21 -11.15 10.18 -10.95
N THR A 22 -10.49 10.20 -12.12
CA THR A 22 -10.27 9.03 -12.96
C THR A 22 -9.37 7.97 -12.30
N VAL A 23 -8.37 8.37 -11.51
CA VAL A 23 -7.49 7.43 -10.80
C VAL A 23 -8.25 6.77 -9.65
N TYR A 24 -9.02 7.56 -8.89
CA TYR A 24 -9.86 7.04 -7.82
C TYR A 24 -10.92 6.07 -8.35
N ALA A 25 -11.62 6.45 -9.44
CA ALA A 25 -12.65 5.61 -10.06
C ALA A 25 -12.07 4.31 -10.66
N LYS A 26 -10.88 4.34 -11.27
CA LYS A 26 -10.20 3.13 -11.75
C LYS A 26 -9.82 2.20 -10.60
N ALA A 27 -9.24 2.74 -9.53
CA ALA A 27 -8.85 1.94 -8.36
C ALA A 27 -10.06 1.31 -7.66
N LEU A 28 -11.13 2.09 -7.45
CA LEU A 28 -12.40 1.57 -6.92
C LEU A 28 -13.03 0.54 -7.86
N GLY A 29 -12.95 0.75 -9.18
CA GLY A 29 -13.49 -0.17 -10.18
C GLY A 29 -12.86 -1.56 -10.09
N VAL A 30 -11.53 -1.63 -9.94
CA VAL A 30 -10.81 -2.91 -9.78
C VAL A 30 -11.27 -3.65 -8.53
N VAL A 31 -11.39 -2.95 -7.39
CA VAL A 31 -11.83 -3.56 -6.13
C VAL A 31 -13.31 -3.95 -6.16
N SER A 32 -14.16 -3.13 -6.77
CA SER A 32 -15.58 -3.43 -6.93
C SER A 32 -15.79 -4.71 -7.77
N LEU A 33 -15.04 -4.87 -8.86
CA LEU A 33 -15.09 -6.08 -9.69
C LEU A 33 -14.73 -7.33 -8.89
N PHE A 34 -13.67 -7.27 -8.09
CA PHE A 34 -13.27 -8.37 -7.22
C PHE A 34 -14.34 -8.70 -6.18
N LEU A 35 -14.95 -7.68 -5.56
CA LEU A 35 -16.00 -7.86 -4.56
C LEU A 35 -17.30 -8.46 -5.15
N VAL A 36 -17.68 -8.04 -6.36
CA VAL A 36 -18.84 -8.62 -7.08
C VAL A 36 -18.58 -10.09 -7.40
N MET A 37 -17.36 -10.45 -7.79
CA MET A 37 -16.99 -11.85 -8.03
C MET A 37 -17.03 -12.70 -6.75
N SER A 38 -16.79 -12.10 -5.59
CA SER A 38 -16.86 -12.76 -4.28
C SER A 38 -18.29 -12.93 -3.73
N PHE A 39 -19.25 -12.14 -4.24
CA PHE A 39 -20.65 -12.17 -3.80
C PHE A 39 -21.32 -13.57 -3.85
N PRO A 40 -21.26 -14.34 -4.95
CA PRO A 40 -21.85 -15.67 -5.00
C PRO A 40 -21.17 -16.66 -4.04
N ALA A 41 -19.86 -16.53 -3.81
CA ALA A 41 -19.14 -17.39 -2.86
C ALA A 41 -19.59 -17.16 -1.42
N LEU A 42 -19.89 -15.90 -1.06
CA LEU A 42 -20.37 -15.52 0.27
C LEU A 42 -21.83 -15.91 0.55
N LEU A 43 -22.62 -16.17 -0.50
CA LEU A 43 -24.00 -16.66 -0.38
C LEU A 43 -24.08 -18.18 -0.21
N VAL A 44 -23.03 -18.90 -0.58
CA VAL A 44 -22.96 -20.35 -0.46
C VAL A 44 -22.51 -20.71 0.95
N SER A 45 -23.40 -21.35 1.71
CA SER A 45 -23.05 -22.00 2.97
C SER A 45 -22.88 -23.50 2.73
N ILE A 46 -21.77 -24.06 3.27
CA ILE A 46 -21.51 -25.50 3.27
C ILE A 46 -21.76 -25.99 4.68
N ASP A 47 -22.78 -26.82 4.86
CA ASP A 47 -23.07 -27.46 6.14
C ASP A 47 -22.18 -28.71 6.35
N ASN A 48 -22.09 -29.20 7.59
CA ASN A 48 -21.28 -30.36 7.99
C ASN A 48 -21.62 -31.66 7.23
N SER A 49 -22.78 -31.73 6.59
CA SER A 49 -23.21 -32.85 5.73
C SER A 49 -22.97 -32.61 4.23
N PHE A 50 -22.10 -31.65 3.85
CA PHE A 50 -21.79 -31.31 2.46
C PHE A 50 -23.00 -30.88 1.60
N HIS A 51 -24.08 -30.45 2.24
CA HIS A 51 -25.22 -29.86 1.53
C HIS A 51 -24.93 -28.38 1.25
N VAL A 52 -24.84 -28.04 -0.03
CA VAL A 52 -24.74 -26.66 -0.52
C VAL A 52 -26.13 -26.05 -0.41
N SER A 53 -26.32 -25.16 0.56
CA SER A 53 -27.57 -24.42 0.73
C SER A 53 -27.35 -22.94 0.41
N ILE A 54 -28.27 -22.37 -0.38
CA ILE A 54 -28.32 -20.94 -0.65
C ILE A 54 -29.39 -20.39 0.28
N ASP A 55 -28.97 -19.80 1.39
CA ASP A 55 -29.90 -19.19 2.33
C ASP A 55 -29.99 -17.68 2.10
N ARG A 56 -31.21 -17.19 1.87
CA ARG A 56 -31.50 -15.76 1.65
C ARG A 56 -31.29 -14.94 2.92
N SER A 57 -31.23 -15.59 4.08
CA SER A 57 -30.94 -14.96 5.37
C SER A 57 -29.55 -14.29 5.42
N HIS A 58 -28.59 -14.75 4.60
CA HIS A 58 -27.23 -14.20 4.58
C HIS A 58 -27.07 -12.92 3.75
N ILE A 59 -28.04 -12.59 2.88
CA ILE A 59 -28.00 -11.38 2.02
C ILE A 59 -27.67 -10.09 2.80
N PRO A 60 -28.35 -9.74 3.91
CA PRO A 60 -28.02 -8.51 4.65
C PRO A 60 -26.61 -8.53 5.23
N THR A 61 -26.14 -9.69 5.71
CA THR A 61 -24.81 -9.86 6.28
C THR A 61 -23.74 -9.68 5.20
N VAL A 62 -23.90 -10.33 4.04
CA VAL A 62 -22.99 -10.21 2.90
C VAL A 62 -22.91 -8.76 2.42
N MET A 63 -24.05 -8.07 2.30
CA MET A 63 -24.09 -6.66 1.88
C MET A 63 -23.32 -5.76 2.87
N SER A 64 -23.44 -6.01 4.18
CA SER A 64 -22.70 -5.27 5.19
C SER A 64 -21.18 -5.52 5.13
N LEU A 65 -20.76 -6.73 4.79
CA LEU A 65 -19.35 -7.08 4.61
C LEU A 65 -18.75 -6.40 3.37
N LEU A 66 -19.52 -6.36 2.27
CA LEU A 66 -19.11 -5.65 1.07
C LEU A 66 -18.94 -4.15 1.32
N SER A 67 -19.91 -3.50 1.97
CA SER A 67 -19.80 -2.07 2.30
C SER A 67 -18.63 -1.78 3.25
N ARG A 68 -18.34 -2.69 4.19
CA ARG A 68 -17.19 -2.56 5.11
C ARG A 68 -15.88 -2.62 4.36
N SER A 69 -15.78 -3.54 3.40
CA SER A 69 -14.58 -3.75 2.59
C SER A 69 -14.28 -2.53 1.70
N VAL A 70 -15.31 -1.96 1.07
CA VAL A 70 -15.17 -0.73 0.28
C VAL A 70 -14.78 0.46 1.17
N ALA A 71 -15.32 0.57 2.39
CA ALA A 71 -14.94 1.61 3.35
C ALA A 71 -13.48 1.50 3.77
N ALA A 72 -13.02 0.29 4.11
CA ALA A 72 -11.62 0.04 4.45
C ALA A 72 -10.69 0.38 3.27
N TRP A 73 -11.06 -0.01 2.05
CA TRP A 73 -10.29 0.31 0.85
C TRP A 73 -10.18 1.82 0.60
N SER A 74 -11.27 2.57 0.73
CA SER A 74 -11.27 4.03 0.56
C SER A 74 -10.34 4.71 1.57
N CYS A 75 -10.34 4.24 2.83
CA CYS A 75 -9.44 4.74 3.86
C CYS A 75 -7.96 4.43 3.54
N LEU A 76 -7.67 3.20 3.14
CA LEU A 76 -6.33 2.79 2.72
C LEU A 76 -5.84 3.64 1.54
N PHE A 77 -6.68 3.83 0.52
CA PHE A 77 -6.34 4.60 -0.65
C PHE A 77 -6.08 6.07 -0.31
N PHE A 78 -6.88 6.66 0.57
CA PHE A 78 -6.64 8.01 1.08
C PHE A 78 -5.26 8.15 1.73
N LEU A 79 -4.89 7.20 2.61
CA LEU A 79 -3.58 7.19 3.25
C LEU A 79 -2.44 7.05 2.22
N LEU A 80 -2.56 6.13 1.27
CA LEU A 80 -1.55 5.89 0.24
C LEU A 80 -1.29 7.12 -0.64
N VAL A 81 -2.32 7.91 -0.92
CA VAL A 81 -2.20 9.12 -1.74
C VAL A 81 -1.64 10.30 -0.94
N THR A 82 -2.09 10.47 0.30
CA THR A 82 -1.83 11.69 1.08
C THR A 82 -0.56 11.63 1.90
N THR A 83 -0.09 10.43 2.27
CA THR A 83 1.06 10.25 3.17
C THR A 83 2.22 9.57 2.44
N PRO A 84 3.40 10.21 2.37
CA PRO A 84 4.59 9.58 1.81
C PRO A 84 5.14 8.50 2.77
N PHE A 85 5.77 7.46 2.21
CA PHE A 85 6.27 6.31 2.99
C PHE A 85 7.19 6.68 4.17
N PRO A 86 8.12 7.65 4.05
CA PRO A 86 8.96 8.06 5.19
C PRO A 86 8.16 8.60 6.39
N GLU A 87 7.03 9.28 6.15
CA GLU A 87 6.15 9.76 7.22
C GLU A 87 5.40 8.59 7.88
N MET A 88 5.03 7.57 7.11
CA MET A 88 4.42 6.35 7.66
C MET A 88 5.38 5.64 8.63
N LEU A 89 6.67 5.57 8.31
CA LEU A 89 7.70 5.01 9.21
C LEU A 89 7.78 5.76 10.55
N TYR A 90 7.61 7.08 10.52
CA TYR A 90 7.56 7.89 11.74
C TYR A 90 6.36 7.54 12.63
N VAL A 91 5.20 7.33 12.03
CA VAL A 91 4.01 6.88 12.76
C VAL A 91 4.24 5.49 13.35
N LEU A 92 4.86 4.56 12.61
CA LEU A 92 5.27 3.24 13.14
C LEU A 92 6.21 3.37 14.34
N LYS A 93 7.17 4.30 14.31
CA LYS A 93 8.03 4.58 15.45
C LYS A 93 7.25 5.03 16.68
N ARG A 94 6.25 5.92 16.50
CA ARG A 94 5.36 6.33 17.60
C ARG A 94 4.51 5.20 18.15
N MET A 95 4.18 4.19 17.34
CA MET A 95 3.51 2.96 17.78
C MET A 95 4.44 1.98 18.54
N LYS A 96 5.65 2.42 18.93
CA LYS A 96 6.65 1.63 19.68
C LYS A 96 7.17 0.40 18.90
N VAL A 97 7.20 0.47 17.58
CA VAL A 97 7.89 -0.54 16.75
C VAL A 97 9.41 -0.44 17.00
N PRO A 98 10.13 -1.56 17.20
CA PRO A 98 11.60 -1.57 17.34
C PRO A 98 12.32 -0.86 16.19
N SER A 99 13.41 -0.14 16.50
CA SER A 99 14.22 0.62 15.54
C SER A 99 14.72 -0.24 14.37
N ILE A 100 15.16 -1.47 14.66
CA ILE A 100 15.67 -2.41 13.65
C ILE A 100 14.66 -2.70 12.53
N ILE A 101 13.36 -2.80 12.83
CA ILE A 101 12.32 -3.03 11.82
C ILE A 101 12.14 -1.80 10.95
N ILE A 102 12.19 -0.61 11.54
CA ILE A 102 12.03 0.66 10.83
C ILE A 102 13.21 0.89 9.89
N GLU A 103 14.43 0.61 10.34
CA GLU A 103 15.64 0.68 9.51
C GLU A 103 15.57 -0.28 8.33
N LEU A 104 15.18 -1.54 8.58
CA LEU A 104 15.00 -2.53 7.53
C LEU A 104 13.97 -2.04 6.50
N LEU A 105 12.80 -1.58 6.93
CA LEU A 105 11.76 -1.03 6.05
C LEU A 105 12.25 0.16 5.23
N PHE A 106 13.02 1.06 5.85
CA PHE A 106 13.60 2.21 5.15
C PHE A 106 14.57 1.78 4.05
N PHE A 107 15.47 0.83 4.34
CA PHE A 107 16.38 0.28 3.33
C PHE A 107 15.61 -0.46 2.23
N THR A 108 14.65 -1.30 2.59
CA THR A 108 13.81 -2.01 1.60
C THR A 108 13.13 -1.02 0.66
N TYR A 109 12.48 0.02 1.18
CA TYR A 109 11.85 1.06 0.36
C TYR A 109 12.83 1.78 -0.57
N ARG A 110 13.99 2.18 -0.05
CA ARG A 110 15.03 2.82 -0.88
C ARG A 110 15.52 1.88 -1.99
N PHE A 111 15.70 0.61 -1.65
CA PHE A 111 16.16 -0.40 -2.59
C PHE A 111 15.15 -0.74 -3.68
N VAL A 112 13.84 -0.65 -3.43
CA VAL A 112 12.81 -0.84 -4.48
C VAL A 112 13.08 0.06 -5.69
N PHE A 113 13.35 1.36 -5.49
CA PHE A 113 13.65 2.27 -6.60
C PHE A 113 14.99 2.00 -7.28
N VAL A 114 15.98 1.53 -6.53
CA VAL A 114 17.27 1.13 -7.12
C VAL A 114 17.07 -0.11 -8.00
N PHE A 115 16.28 -1.07 -7.52
CA PHE A 115 15.99 -2.32 -8.24
C PHE A 115 15.15 -2.05 -9.49
N GLU A 116 14.18 -1.15 -9.42
CA GLU A 116 13.39 -0.72 -10.57
C GLU A 116 14.26 -0.18 -11.70
N LYS A 117 15.19 0.74 -11.38
CA LYS A 117 16.13 1.30 -12.38
C LYS A 117 17.01 0.23 -13.01
N VAL A 118 17.55 -0.68 -12.19
CA VAL A 118 18.36 -1.79 -12.68
C VAL A 118 17.54 -2.73 -13.56
N ALA A 119 16.29 -3.02 -13.18
CA ALA A 119 15.40 -3.87 -13.95
C ALA A 119 15.08 -3.24 -15.31
N GLU A 120 14.86 -1.92 -15.36
CA GLU A 120 14.67 -1.18 -16.61
C GLU A 120 15.92 -1.23 -17.50
N GLU A 121 17.11 -0.99 -16.96
CA GLU A 121 18.38 -1.10 -17.69
C GLU A 121 18.57 -2.51 -18.29
N LEU A 122 18.34 -3.55 -17.50
CA LEU A 122 18.46 -4.95 -17.94
C LEU A 122 17.41 -5.30 -18.99
N TYR A 123 16.18 -4.81 -18.82
CA TYR A 123 15.10 -5.02 -19.78
C TYR A 123 15.40 -4.36 -21.14
N VAL A 124 15.90 -3.12 -21.14
CA VAL A 124 16.31 -2.41 -22.35
C VAL A 124 17.49 -3.11 -23.02
N ALA A 125 18.50 -3.54 -22.26
CA ALA A 125 19.66 -4.27 -22.79
C ALA A 125 19.27 -5.62 -23.41
N MET A 126 18.33 -6.34 -22.80
CA MET A 126 17.76 -7.56 -23.38
C MET A 126 17.04 -7.27 -24.69
N LYS A 127 16.17 -6.26 -24.71
CA LYS A 127 15.39 -5.91 -25.90
C LYS A 127 16.30 -5.53 -27.07
N ALA A 128 17.41 -4.84 -26.81
CA ALA A 128 18.42 -4.51 -27.81
C ALA A 128 19.15 -5.74 -28.39
N ARG A 129 19.30 -6.81 -27.62
CA ARG A 129 19.91 -8.09 -28.05
C ARG A 129 18.94 -9.04 -28.75
N ASN A 130 17.77 -8.55 -29.18
CA ASN A 130 16.70 -9.35 -29.77
C ASN A 130 16.15 -10.44 -28.82
N GLY A 131 16.16 -10.19 -27.51
CA GLY A 131 15.54 -11.08 -26.52
C GLY A 131 14.03 -11.17 -26.75
N GLY A 132 13.52 -12.37 -27.01
CA GLY A 132 12.11 -12.61 -27.28
C GLY A 132 11.24 -12.61 -26.02
N ASN A 133 9.92 -12.72 -26.21
CA ASN A 133 8.94 -12.72 -25.10
C ASN A 133 8.80 -14.09 -24.39
N HIS A 134 9.80 -14.97 -24.53
CA HIS A 134 9.77 -16.30 -23.92
C HIS A 134 10.09 -16.21 -22.43
N TRP A 135 9.35 -16.95 -21.61
CA TRP A 135 9.52 -17.05 -20.15
C TRP A 135 10.96 -17.32 -19.68
N ARG A 136 11.78 -17.99 -20.50
CA ARG A 136 13.22 -18.23 -20.24
C ARG A 136 14.02 -16.93 -20.10
N HIS A 137 13.69 -15.92 -20.91
CA HIS A 137 14.33 -14.60 -20.84
C HIS A 137 13.99 -13.89 -19.52
N GLY A 138 12.76 -14.02 -19.04
CA GLY A 138 12.37 -13.50 -17.72
C GLY A 138 13.20 -14.10 -16.57
N GLY A 139 13.40 -15.42 -16.57
CA GLY A 139 14.25 -16.09 -15.57
C GLY A 139 15.72 -15.60 -15.60
N MET A 140 16.26 -15.37 -16.80
CA MET A 140 17.61 -14.82 -16.97
C MET A 140 17.72 -13.39 -16.42
N LEU A 141 16.72 -12.53 -16.65
CA LEU A 141 16.68 -11.18 -16.07
C LEU A 141 16.63 -11.21 -14.56
N VAL A 142 15.78 -12.06 -13.99
CA VAL A 142 15.66 -12.20 -12.53
C VAL A 142 16.98 -12.63 -11.92
N PHE A 143 17.69 -13.57 -12.55
CA PHE A 143 19.01 -14.00 -12.08
C PHE A 143 20.05 -12.87 -12.16
N GLN A 144 20.10 -12.14 -13.29
CA GLN A 144 21.02 -11.00 -13.46
C GLN A 144 20.71 -9.86 -12.48
N LEU A 145 19.43 -9.58 -12.26
CA LEU A 145 18.97 -8.62 -11.28
C LEU A 145 19.44 -9.04 -9.89
N PHE A 146 19.22 -10.30 -9.50
CA PHE A 146 19.67 -10.84 -8.22
C PHE A 146 21.19 -10.70 -8.03
N GLN A 147 21.99 -11.02 -9.05
CA GLN A 147 23.44 -10.82 -8.99
C GLN A 147 23.82 -9.35 -8.79
N LYS A 148 23.20 -8.42 -9.54
CA LYS A 148 23.48 -6.98 -9.39
C LYS A 148 23.08 -6.46 -8.01
N ILE A 149 21.97 -6.97 -7.45
CA ILE A 149 21.52 -6.67 -6.08
C ILE A 149 22.55 -7.15 -5.06
N TRP A 150 23.05 -8.38 -5.21
CA TRP A 150 24.05 -8.95 -4.31
C TRP A 150 25.31 -8.09 -4.26
N HIS A 151 25.81 -7.66 -5.43
CA HIS A 151 26.96 -6.75 -5.49
C HIS A 151 26.65 -5.38 -4.86
N SER A 152 25.46 -4.83 -5.07
CA SER A 152 25.07 -3.56 -4.46
C SER A 152 24.94 -3.65 -2.94
N TYR A 153 24.47 -4.77 -2.42
CA TYR A 153 24.43 -5.04 -0.98
C TYR A 153 25.83 -5.08 -0.39
N GLU A 154 26.74 -5.82 -1.01
CA GLU A 154 28.11 -5.95 -0.51
C GLU A 154 28.84 -4.60 -0.52
N ALA A 155 28.65 -3.80 -1.59
CA ALA A 155 29.17 -2.44 -1.65
C ALA A 155 28.60 -1.55 -0.53
N LEU A 156 27.29 -1.64 -0.24
CA LEU A 156 26.69 -0.90 0.88
C LEU A 156 27.26 -1.36 2.22
N ARG A 157 27.39 -2.67 2.43
CA ARG A 157 27.92 -3.27 3.66
C ARG A 157 29.35 -2.77 3.92
N LEU A 158 30.21 -2.81 2.91
CA LEU A 158 31.58 -2.29 2.99
C LEU A 158 31.60 -0.78 3.24
N ALA A 159 30.73 0.00 2.59
CA ALA A 159 30.63 1.44 2.79
C ALA A 159 30.17 1.82 4.21
N LEU A 160 29.23 1.06 4.79
CA LEU A 160 28.80 1.24 6.18
C LEU A 160 29.92 0.89 7.16
N TRP A 161 30.64 -0.20 6.90
CA TRP A 161 31.78 -0.62 7.74
C TRP A 161 32.92 0.41 7.70
N ALA A 162 33.24 0.95 6.52
CA ALA A 162 34.25 2.00 6.36
C ALA A 162 33.87 3.32 7.06
N ARG A 163 32.58 3.59 7.28
CA ARG A 163 32.07 4.74 8.02
C ARG A 163 32.03 4.52 9.54
N GLY A 164 32.43 3.34 10.03
CA GLY A 164 32.42 3.02 11.46
C GLY A 164 31.02 2.81 12.04
N VAL A 165 30.03 2.49 11.21
CA VAL A 165 28.66 2.20 11.68
C VAL A 165 28.62 0.77 12.23
N SER A 166 28.67 0.62 13.55
CA SER A 166 28.83 -0.69 14.21
C SER A 166 27.54 -1.27 14.82
N ASP A 167 26.59 -0.44 15.26
CA ASP A 167 25.47 -0.93 16.09
C ASP A 167 24.11 -0.28 15.78
N GLU A 168 24.07 1.04 15.52
CA GLU A 168 22.82 1.73 15.20
C GLU A 168 22.98 2.70 14.03
N ILE A 169 22.12 2.56 13.02
CA ILE A 169 22.04 3.51 11.92
C ILE A 169 21.19 4.67 12.42
N VAL A 170 21.84 5.72 12.93
CA VAL A 170 21.17 6.95 13.33
C VAL A 170 20.54 7.58 12.09
N TYR A 171 19.24 7.37 11.94
CA TYR A 171 18.42 8.04 10.94
C TYR A 171 18.33 9.52 11.31
N VAL A 172 18.97 10.41 10.54
CA VAL A 172 18.67 11.84 10.65
C VAL A 172 17.30 12.04 9.98
N HIS A 173 16.26 12.14 10.81
CA HIS A 173 14.94 12.53 10.33
C HIS A 173 15.04 14.00 9.91
N MET A 174 15.12 14.24 8.61
CA MET A 174 14.88 15.58 8.09
C MET A 174 13.38 15.83 8.28
N GLU A 175 13.02 16.55 9.35
CA GLU A 175 11.66 17.03 9.55
C GLU A 175 11.36 18.02 8.41
N THR A 176 10.81 17.53 7.31
CA THR A 176 10.10 18.38 6.34
C THR A 176 8.72 18.71 6.90
N TYR A 177 8.67 19.16 8.16
CA TYR A 177 7.42 19.58 8.77
C TYR A 177 7.19 21.04 8.43
N ASN A 178 6.62 21.24 7.24
CA ASN A 178 5.95 22.48 6.93
C ASN A 178 4.81 22.67 7.93
N GLU A 179 4.70 23.87 8.48
CA GLU A 179 3.88 24.24 9.64
C GLU A 179 2.51 23.54 9.65
N LYS A 180 2.21 22.76 10.70
CA LYS A 180 0.84 22.26 10.92
C LYS A 180 -0.11 23.44 11.09
N ASN A 181 -0.77 23.80 10.01
CA ASN A 181 -1.85 24.75 10.08
C ASN A 181 -2.99 24.08 10.89
N LYS A 182 -3.29 24.65 12.06
CA LYS A 182 -4.26 24.10 13.03
C LYS A 182 -5.65 23.87 12.41
N ARG A 183 -5.95 24.55 11.30
CA ARG A 183 -7.15 24.39 10.48
C ARG A 183 -7.36 22.95 9.99
N TYR A 184 -6.32 22.30 9.46
CA TYR A 184 -6.41 20.94 8.91
C TYR A 184 -6.67 19.88 10.00
N LEU A 185 -6.09 20.06 11.19
CA LEU A 185 -6.32 19.19 12.34
C LEU A 185 -7.77 19.30 12.86
N TRP A 186 -8.31 20.52 12.91
CA TRP A 186 -9.68 20.75 13.34
C TRP A 186 -10.69 20.21 12.33
N GLU A 187 -10.46 20.38 11.02
CA GLU A 187 -11.33 19.82 9.98
C GLU A 187 -11.34 18.29 9.98
N ALA A 188 -10.19 17.65 10.22
CA ALA A 188 -10.11 16.20 10.39
C ALA A 188 -10.81 15.71 11.67
N ALA A 189 -10.63 16.42 12.79
CA ALA A 189 -11.29 16.10 14.06
C ALA A 189 -12.81 16.23 13.98
N ILE A 190 -13.31 17.26 13.28
CA ILE A 190 -14.74 17.45 13.02
C ILE A 190 -15.27 16.28 12.18
N GLY A 191 -14.58 15.90 11.10
CA GLY A 191 -14.97 14.75 10.28
C GLY A 191 -15.03 13.44 11.08
N ILE A 192 -14.02 13.17 11.93
CA ILE A 192 -13.99 11.99 12.79
C ILE A 192 -15.13 12.03 13.83
N SER A 193 -15.40 13.19 14.45
CA SER A 193 -16.50 13.33 15.41
C SER A 193 -17.88 13.17 14.79
N LEU A 194 -18.08 13.68 13.58
CA LEU A 194 -19.35 13.62 12.86
C LEU A 194 -19.62 12.18 12.40
N LEU A 195 -18.57 11.46 12.01
CA LEU A 195 -18.62 10.04 11.67
C LEU A 195 -18.84 9.12 12.87
N LEU A 196 -18.32 9.47 14.05
CA LEU A 196 -18.59 8.76 15.31
C LEU A 196 -19.99 9.05 15.86
N TRP A 197 -20.53 10.25 15.64
CA TRP A 197 -21.86 10.65 16.10
C TRP A 197 -23.00 10.08 15.24
N LEU A 198 -22.74 9.88 13.95
CA LEU A 198 -23.66 9.19 13.01
C LEU A 198 -23.42 7.66 12.95
N GLY A 199 -22.48 7.17 13.76
CA GLY A 199 -22.12 5.77 14.01
C GLY A 199 -22.86 5.18 15.21
#